data_AF-I0BD62-F1
#
_entry.id   AF-I0BD62-F1
#
_cell.length_a   1.000
_cell.length_b   1.000
_cell.length_c   1.000
_cell.angle_alpha   90.00
_cell.angle_beta   90.00
_cell.angle_gamma   90.00
#
_symmetry.space_group_name_H-M   'P 1'
#
loop_
_entity.id
_entity.type
_entity.pdbx_description
1 polymer ?
#
loop_
_entity_poly.entity_id
_entity_poly.type
_entity_poly.pdbx_seq_one_letter_code
_entity_poly.pdbx_strand_id
1 'polypeptide(L)' 'MNKTTLMKWQRRYKLYGYLHTYQTFEELKRDILAYIDFYNNERLQAKLNGLSPMEYRTKAA' A
#
# COMPACT_ATOMS: atom_id res chain seq x y z
N MET A 1 19.29 -3.18 7.67
CA MET A 1 17.82 -3.08 7.48
C MET A 1 17.20 -4.39 7.98
N ASN A 2 16.13 -4.36 8.79
CA ASN A 2 15.56 -5.60 9.35
C ASN A 2 14.66 -6.34 8.34
N LYS A 3 14.43 -7.65 8.54
CA LYS A 3 13.62 -8.50 7.63
C LYS A 3 12.21 -7.93 7.41
N THR A 4 11.62 -7.35 8.44
CA THR A 4 10.28 -6.75 8.40
C THR A 4 10.22 -5.52 7.49
N THR A 5 11.25 -4.67 7.54
CA THR A 5 11.41 -3.51 6.67
C THR A 5 11.64 -3.95 5.22
N LEU A 6 12.47 -4.98 4.99
CA LEU A 6 12.71 -5.54 3.65
C LEU A 6 11.43 -6.13 3.05
N MET A 7 10.64 -6.86 3.84
CA MET A 7 9.35 -7.40 3.44
C MET A 7 8.36 -6.28 3.06
N LYS A 8 8.31 -5.19 3.83
CA LYS A 8 7.48 -4.02 3.49
C LYS A 8 7.91 -3.37 2.17
N TRP A 9 9.21 -3.25 1.91
CA TRP A 9 9.73 -2.71 0.66
C TRP A 9 9.47 -3.62 -0.55
N GLN A 10 9.71 -4.93 -0.42
CA GLN A 10 9.38 -5.91 -1.45
C GLN A 10 7.88 -5.91 -1.76
N ARG A 11 7.03 -5.79 -0.74
CA ARG A 11 5.57 -5.73 -0.90
C ARG A 11 5.11 -4.43 -1.58
N ARG A 12 5.71 -3.28 -1.26
CA ARG A 12 5.48 -2.02 -1.99
C ARG A 12 5.88 -2.16 -3.46
N TYR A 13 7.08 -2.64 -3.76
CA TYR A 13 7.56 -2.81 -5.14
C TYR A 13 6.64 -3.70 -5.97
N LYS A 14 6.17 -4.81 -5.38
CA LYS A 14 5.24 -5.75 -6.00
C LYS A 14 3.87 -5.13 -6.33
N LEU A 15 3.38 -4.24 -5.46
CA LEU A 15 2.11 -3.53 -5.63
C LEU A 15 2.15 -2.43 -6.71
N TYR A 16 3.31 -1.84 -6.99
CA TYR A 16 3.48 -0.80 -8.01
C TYR A 16 3.51 -1.33 -9.46
N GLY A 17 3.26 -2.63 -9.68
CA GLY A 17 2.81 -3.11 -10.98
C GLY A 17 3.88 -3.43 -12.01
N TYR A 18 5.10 -3.79 -11.61
CA TYR A 18 6.10 -4.31 -12.54
C TYR A 18 6.37 -5.79 -12.29
N LEU A 19 5.80 -6.64 -13.16
CA LEU A 19 6.05 -8.08 -13.34
C LEU A 19 5.60 -9.00 -12.18
N HIS A 20 4.29 -9.07 -11.90
CA HIS A 20 3.76 -10.20 -11.15
C HIS A 20 2.56 -10.85 -11.84
N THR A 21 2.73 -12.10 -12.23
CA THR A 21 1.65 -12.97 -12.69
C THR A 21 1.02 -13.65 -11.48
N TYR A 22 -0.29 -13.58 -11.35
CA TYR A 22 -1.03 -14.28 -10.30
C TYR A 22 -1.41 -15.67 -10.78
N GLN A 23 -1.23 -16.69 -9.95
CA GLN A 23 -1.61 -18.06 -10.29
C GLN A 23 -3.08 -18.32 -10.00
N THR A 24 -3.66 -17.57 -9.05
CA THR A 24 -5.08 -17.68 -8.70
C THR A 24 -5.74 -16.32 -8.54
N PHE A 25 -7.07 -16.30 -8.69
CA PHE A 25 -7.86 -15.11 -8.41
C PHE A 25 -7.75 -14.66 -6.94
N GLU A 26 -7.64 -15.60 -6.00
CA GLU A 26 -7.53 -15.26 -4.58
C GLU A 26 -6.21 -14.56 -4.23
N GLU A 27 -5.11 -14.93 -4.89
CA GLU A 27 -3.84 -14.21 -4.76
C GLU A 27 -3.95 -12.77 -5.27
N LEU A 28 -4.58 -12.58 -6.44
CA LEU A 28 -4.83 -11.26 -7.01
C LEU A 28 -5.71 -10.43 -6.07
N LYS A 29 -6.83 -10.99 -5.62
CA LYS A 29 -7.79 -10.31 -4.73
C LYS A 29 -7.12 -9.89 -3.43
N ARG A 30 -6.32 -10.77 -2.82
CA ARG A 30 -5.57 -10.45 -1.59
C ARG A 30 -4.62 -9.28 -1.80
N ASP A 31 -3.85 -9.29 -2.89
CA ASP A 31 -2.88 -8.25 -3.16
C ASP A 31 -3.58 -6.92 -3.52
N ILE A 32 -4.73 -6.94 -4.23
CA ILE A 32 -5.59 -5.76 -4.45
C ILE A 32 -6.12 -5.17 -3.12
N LEU A 33 -6.66 -6.01 -2.24
CA LEU A 33 -7.18 -5.54 -0.94
C LEU A 33 -6.08 -4.92 -0.10
N ALA A 34 -4.89 -5.52 -0.08
CA ALA A 34 -3.73 -4.96 0.59
C ALA A 34 -3.28 -3.63 -0.04
N TYR A 35 -3.38 -3.48 -1.36
CA TYR A 35 -3.09 -2.21 -2.03
C TYR A 35 -4.05 -1.10 -1.62
N ILE A 36 -5.36 -1.39 -1.59
CA ILE A 36 -6.40 -0.43 -1.23
C ILE A 36 -6.18 0.06 0.20
N ASP A 37 -5.91 -0.87 1.13
CA ASP A 37 -5.63 -0.54 2.53
C ASP A 37 -4.38 0.35 2.66
N PHE A 38 -3.26 -0.07 2.04
CA PHE A 38 -2.04 0.75 1.98
C PHE A 38 -2.33 2.14 1.43
N TYR A 39 -3.05 2.24 0.31
CA TYR A 39 -3.32 3.52 -0.34
C TYR A 39 -4.15 4.45 0.56
N ASN A 40 -5.14 3.91 1.27
CA ASN A 40 -6.03 4.71 2.09
C ASN A 40 -5.44 5.09 3.45
N ASN A 41 -4.67 4.20 4.07
CA ASN A 41 -4.29 4.32 5.47
C ASN A 41 -2.79 4.60 5.67
N GLU A 42 -1.92 4.15 4.78
CA GLU A 42 -0.46 4.23 4.97
C GLU A 42 0.26 5.13 3.95
N ARG A 43 -0.35 5.40 2.78
CA ARG A 43 0.31 6.13 1.70
C ARG A 43 0.40 7.62 2.03
N LEU A 44 1.59 8.06 2.42
CA LEU A 44 1.89 9.47 2.62
C LEU A 44 1.86 10.24 1.30
N GLN A 45 1.17 11.37 1.28
CA GLN A 45 1.07 12.23 0.10
C GLN A 45 1.61 13.62 0.40
N ALA A 46 2.55 14.11 -0.41
CA ALA A 46 3.11 15.47 -0.24
C ALA A 46 2.01 16.56 -0.28
N LYS A 47 1.02 16.42 -1.18
CA LYS A 47 -0.14 17.31 -1.26
C LYS A 47 -1.04 17.31 -0.02
N LEU A 48 -0.94 16.28 0.84
CA LEU A 48 -1.65 16.18 2.11
C LEU A 48 -0.72 16.45 3.29
N ASN A 49 0.35 17.22 3.09
CA ASN A 49 1.37 17.50 4.10
C ASN A 49 1.99 16.24 4.71
N GLY A 50 2.17 15.20 3.89
CA GLY A 50 2.73 13.93 4.33
C GLY A 50 1.75 13.03 5.08
N LEU A 51 0.46 13.36 5.13
CA LEU A 51 -0.57 12.50 5.73
C LEU A 51 -1.04 11.42 4.75
N SER A 52 -1.57 10.32 5.29
CA SER A 52 -2.38 9.39 4.53
C SER A 52 -3.76 9.99 4.20
N PRO A 53 -4.47 9.46 3.17
CA PRO A 53 -5.81 9.93 2.85
C PRO A 53 -6.79 9.84 4.02
N MET A 54 -6.73 8.78 4.83
CA MET A 54 -7.59 8.65 5.99
C MET A 54 -7.23 9.63 7.10
N GLU A 55 -5.94 9.76 7.44
CA GLU A 55 -5.48 10.73 8.44
C GLU A 55 -5.86 12.17 8.08
N TYR A 56 -5.76 12.51 6.79
CA TYR A 56 -6.21 13.81 6.30
C TYR A 56 -7.71 14.03 6.51
N ARG A 57 -8.55 13.04 6.19
CA ARG A 57 -10.01 13.12 6.43
C ARG A 57 -10.34 13.25 7.91
N THR A 58 -9.66 12.50 8.78
CA THR A 58 -9.88 12.55 10.23
C THR A 58 -9.48 13.91 10.83
N LYS A 59 -8.43 14.55 10.32
CA LYS A 59 -8.04 15.90 10.77
C LYS A 59 -8.91 17.03 10.23
N ALA A 60 -9.64 16.80 9.14
CA ALA A 60 -10.53 17.77 8.53
C ALA A 60 -11.97 17.72 9.09
N ALA A 61 -12.29 16.72 9.92
CA ALA A 61 -13.54 16.57 10.65
C ALA A 61 -13.49 17.32 11.99
#